data_AF-A0A935V0Q6-F1
#
_entry.id   AF-A0A935V0Q6-F1
#
_cell.length_a   1.000
_cell.length_b   1.000
_cell.length_c   1.000
_cell.angle_alpha   90.00
_cell.angle_beta   90.00
_cell.angle_gamma   90.00
#
_symmetry.space_group_name_H-M   'P 1'
#
loop_
_entity.id
_entity.type
_entity.pdbx_description
1 polymer ?
#
loop_
_entity_poly.entity_id
_entity_poly.type
_entity_poly.pdbx_seq_one_letter_code
_entity_poly.pdbx_strand_id
1 'polypeptide(L)'
;MSAPLLRPTLMGFLDRPDGVIDGVIGLGVRLALLCNGAMALRTYTALVRGEERPILDPHPADVPALVRYLVRRVAWEGLIWPLGVAALCWPLWSAGPEIYLTAVGLAAGGWGAGLLMGFPVHLGAVWAAESPGLAGLFNLIRGQNPQLQAALLYAPGAALALGAVGVGAAATGARLGLSGQSAGWLLLLTPWVLGAVAFWLTPARAERPYYRATLLLAEVDGALAAREDPEEARSVYLEWAIRFFPTALRPYLRQDLRHGWRAHRGWVTGAWGLGLVALAPAWSDATDAATRAALIAGGALALIGALGQRLGVSDPAWLDAWLAPPPLPRLLARGLTLWAYLQGVVIPPTLALAVRQGGEAALGFVLPLEALALALAVAGAIAGRMRGAGLAPYLVVAALAWAGLTWGMLTGGVS
;
A
#
# COMPACT_ATOMS: atom_id res chain seq x y z
N MET A 1 -9.59 7.63 -20.90
CA MET A 1 -8.98 6.55 -21.71
C MET A 1 -8.49 5.34 -20.88
N SER A 2 -8.67 5.30 -19.56
CA SER A 2 -8.43 4.12 -18.69
C SER A 2 -9.66 3.19 -18.52
N ALA A 3 -10.81 3.57 -19.11
CA ALA A 3 -12.07 2.84 -19.02
C ALA A 3 -12.10 1.42 -19.63
N PRO A 4 -11.33 1.06 -20.68
CA PRO A 4 -11.48 -0.26 -21.31
C PRO A 4 -10.92 -1.43 -20.48
N LEU A 5 -10.06 -1.18 -19.48
CA LEU A 5 -9.45 -2.23 -18.65
C LEU A 5 -10.14 -2.42 -17.28
N LEU A 6 -10.64 -1.33 -16.68
CA LEU A 6 -11.28 -1.37 -15.36
C LEU A 6 -12.67 -2.01 -15.40
N ARG A 7 -13.43 -1.73 -16.47
CA ARG A 7 -14.80 -2.22 -16.62
C ARG A 7 -14.88 -3.75 -16.68
N PRO A 8 -14.16 -4.46 -17.58
CA PRO A 8 -14.27 -5.92 -17.67
C PRO A 8 -13.76 -6.66 -16.43
N THR A 9 -12.93 -6.03 -15.58
CA THR A 9 -12.19 -6.75 -14.53
C THR A 9 -12.68 -6.45 -13.12
N LEU A 10 -12.99 -5.19 -12.82
CA LEU A 10 -13.49 -4.76 -11.51
C LEU A 10 -14.97 -4.41 -11.52
N MET A 11 -15.55 -4.15 -12.70
CA MET A 11 -16.93 -3.67 -12.85
C MET A 11 -17.77 -4.51 -13.83
N GLY A 12 -17.45 -5.80 -14.01
CA GLY A 12 -18.20 -6.69 -14.90
C GLY A 12 -19.68 -6.87 -14.49
N PHE A 13 -20.04 -6.46 -13.27
CA PHE A 13 -21.44 -6.37 -12.84
C PHE A 13 -22.23 -5.31 -13.60
N LEU A 14 -21.59 -4.31 -14.22
CA LEU A 14 -22.26 -3.30 -15.03
C LEU A 14 -22.91 -3.88 -16.28
N ASP A 15 -22.47 -5.07 -16.71
CA ASP A 15 -23.02 -5.75 -17.88
C ASP A 15 -24.22 -6.63 -17.51
N ARG A 16 -24.63 -6.67 -16.22
CA ARG A 16 -25.80 -7.38 -15.71
C ARG A 16 -26.77 -6.39 -15.02
N PRO A 17 -27.97 -6.13 -15.57
CA PRO A 17 -28.91 -5.13 -15.03
C PRO A 17 -29.26 -5.37 -13.55
N ASP A 18 -29.47 -6.63 -13.18
CA ASP A 18 -29.95 -7.01 -11.84
C ASP A 18 -28.84 -7.00 -10.77
N GLY A 19 -27.57 -6.93 -11.19
CA GLY A 19 -26.41 -7.07 -10.30
C GLY A 19 -25.72 -5.75 -9.95
N VAL A 20 -26.19 -4.61 -10.47
CA VAL A 20 -25.46 -3.33 -10.37
C VAL A 20 -25.35 -2.86 -8.92
N ILE A 21 -26.45 -2.89 -8.16
CA ILE A 21 -26.46 -2.42 -6.75
C ILE A 21 -25.49 -3.25 -5.91
N ASP A 22 -25.58 -4.58 -5.99
CA ASP A 22 -24.71 -5.50 -5.25
C ASP A 22 -23.24 -5.34 -5.62
N GLY A 23 -22.96 -5.20 -6.92
CA GLY A 23 -21.61 -5.01 -7.44
C GLY A 23 -20.98 -3.71 -6.95
N VAL A 24 -21.73 -2.60 -6.97
CA VAL A 24 -21.27 -1.28 -6.54
C VAL A 24 -21.01 -1.24 -5.04
N ILE A 25 -21.90 -1.83 -4.24
CA ILE A 25 -21.70 -1.92 -2.79
C ILE A 25 -20.48 -2.79 -2.48
N GLY A 26 -20.35 -3.95 -3.14
CA GLY A 26 -19.22 -4.85 -2.94
C GLY A 26 -17.89 -4.19 -3.30
N LEU A 27 -17.83 -3.46 -4.42
CA LEU A 27 -16.65 -2.67 -4.81
C LEU A 27 -16.39 -1.53 -3.82
N GLY A 28 -17.41 -0.75 -3.49
CA GLY A 28 -17.33 0.38 -2.57
C GLY A 28 -16.84 -0.01 -1.18
N VAL A 29 -17.32 -1.12 -0.62
CA VAL A 29 -16.86 -1.65 0.67
C VAL A 29 -15.38 -2.02 0.63
N ARG A 30 -14.90 -2.72 -0.42
CA ARG A 30 -13.48 -3.08 -0.55
C ARG A 30 -12.59 -1.85 -0.61
N LEU A 31 -12.99 -0.85 -1.40
CA LEU A 31 -12.25 0.42 -1.52
C LEU A 31 -12.30 1.22 -0.21
N ALA A 32 -13.42 1.21 0.50
CA ALA A 32 -13.56 1.84 1.81
C ALA A 32 -12.67 1.17 2.87
N LEU A 33 -12.63 -0.17 2.91
CA LEU A 33 -11.75 -0.91 3.82
C LEU A 33 -10.27 -0.68 3.49
N LEU A 34 -9.92 -0.58 2.20
CA LEU A 34 -8.57 -0.22 1.76
C LEU A 34 -8.19 1.20 2.23
N CYS A 35 -9.08 2.18 2.03
CA CYS A 35 -8.87 3.55 2.50
C CYS A 35 -8.74 3.61 4.02
N ASN A 36 -9.61 2.87 4.74
CA ASN A 36 -9.57 2.77 6.19
C ASN A 36 -8.23 2.19 6.67
N GLY A 37 -7.79 1.06 6.10
CA GLY A 37 -6.52 0.44 6.45
C GLY A 37 -5.31 1.31 6.14
N ALA A 38 -5.30 1.96 4.97
CA ALA A 38 -4.25 2.92 4.62
C ALA A 38 -4.19 4.06 5.64
N MET A 39 -5.33 4.65 6.00
CA MET A 39 -5.37 5.73 6.98
C MET A 39 -5.04 5.27 8.40
N ALA A 40 -5.47 4.08 8.82
CA ALA A 40 -5.11 3.49 10.10
C ALA A 40 -3.58 3.29 10.25
N LEU A 41 -2.91 2.85 9.18
CA LEU A 41 -1.44 2.73 9.14
C LEU A 41 -0.73 4.09 9.09
N ARG A 42 -1.31 5.08 8.39
CA ARG A 42 -0.73 6.42 8.31
C ARG A 42 -0.87 7.20 9.61
N THR A 43 -2.00 7.08 10.29
CA THR A 43 -2.20 7.65 11.63
C THR A 43 -1.26 7.00 12.65
N TYR A 44 -1.03 5.68 12.54
CA TYR A 44 -0.03 4.98 13.34
C TYR A 44 1.37 5.54 13.07
N THR A 45 1.79 5.57 11.79
CA THR A 45 3.11 6.08 11.39
C THR A 45 3.31 7.53 11.85
N ALA A 46 2.31 8.40 11.68
CA ALA A 46 2.41 9.79 12.11
C ALA A 46 2.55 9.95 13.64
N LEU A 47 1.85 9.12 14.43
CA LEU A 47 1.87 9.22 15.88
C LEU A 47 3.11 8.55 16.50
N VAL A 48 3.48 7.37 15.99
CA VAL A 48 4.46 6.45 16.57
C VAL A 48 5.83 6.61 15.89
N ARG A 49 5.87 6.85 14.59
CA ARG A 49 7.11 6.88 13.78
C ARG A 49 7.26 8.19 12.99
N GLY A 50 6.64 9.27 13.48
CA GLY A 50 6.61 10.57 12.79
C GLY A 50 8.00 11.17 12.62
N GLU A 51 8.22 11.87 11.51
CA GLU A 51 9.46 12.59 11.21
C GLU A 51 9.71 13.75 12.18
N GLU A 52 8.66 14.20 12.87
CA GLU A 52 8.69 15.28 13.85
C GLU A 52 9.25 14.83 15.20
N ARG A 53 9.26 13.53 15.49
CA ARG A 53 9.68 12.99 16.79
C ARG A 53 11.13 13.33 17.16
N PRO A 54 12.13 13.17 16.30
CA PRO A 54 13.51 13.57 16.62
C PRO A 54 13.65 15.05 17.03
N ILE A 55 12.73 15.90 16.58
CA ILE A 55 12.71 17.33 16.88
C ILE A 55 11.90 17.60 18.15
N LEU A 56 10.77 16.91 18.35
CA LEU A 56 9.80 17.19 19.41
C LEU A 56 10.07 16.42 20.70
N ASP A 57 10.60 15.20 20.63
CA ASP A 57 10.87 14.36 21.79
C ASP A 57 11.85 14.99 22.82
N PRO A 58 12.84 15.82 22.42
CA PRO A 58 13.71 16.54 23.36
C PRO A 58 13.05 17.75 24.04
N HIS A 59 11.85 18.17 23.59
CA HIS A 59 11.24 19.45 23.99
C HIS A 59 9.83 19.24 24.58
N PRO A 60 9.40 20.08 25.54
CA PRO A 60 8.02 20.07 26.00
C PRO A 60 7.08 20.49 24.87
N ALA A 61 6.24 19.57 24.41
CA ALA A 61 5.27 19.78 23.34
C ALA A 61 3.83 19.85 23.88
N ASP A 62 3.03 20.80 23.37
CA ASP A 62 1.56 20.79 23.54
C ASP A 62 0.98 19.63 22.70
N VAL A 63 0.71 18.50 23.35
CA VAL A 63 0.22 17.28 22.70
C VAL A 63 -1.13 17.50 21.98
N PRO A 64 -2.12 18.19 22.56
CA PRO A 64 -3.33 18.59 21.83
C PRO A 64 -3.08 19.38 20.55
N ALA A 65 -2.15 20.34 20.55
CA ALA A 65 -1.78 21.08 19.35
C ALA A 65 -1.08 20.17 18.32
N LEU A 66 -0.17 19.31 18.78
CA LEU A 66 0.54 18.36 17.93
C LEU A 66 -0.40 17.35 17.27
N VAL A 67 -1.32 16.73 18.02
CA VAL A 67 -2.29 15.78 17.45
C VAL A 67 -3.17 16.46 16.41
N ARG A 68 -3.64 17.70 16.67
CA ARG A 68 -4.41 18.47 15.67
C ARG A 68 -3.59 18.76 14.41
N TYR A 69 -2.31 19.09 14.56
CA TYR A 69 -1.40 19.25 13.43
C TYR A 69 -1.24 17.95 12.64
N LEU A 70 -0.94 16.84 13.32
CA LEU A 70 -0.75 15.53 12.69
C LEU A 70 -2.02 15.07 11.96
N VAL A 71 -3.20 15.26 12.55
CA VAL A 71 -4.49 14.96 11.89
C VAL A 71 -4.63 15.74 10.60
N ARG A 72 -4.35 17.06 10.61
CA ARG A 72 -4.44 17.90 9.41
C ARG A 72 -3.43 17.49 8.34
N ARG A 73 -2.17 17.21 8.73
CA ARG A 73 -1.11 16.74 7.83
C ARG A 73 -1.51 15.41 7.18
N VAL A 74 -1.88 14.43 7.99
CA VAL A 74 -2.27 13.09 7.53
C VAL A 74 -3.54 13.14 6.67
N ALA A 75 -4.48 14.04 6.99
CA ALA A 75 -5.66 14.27 6.15
C ALA A 75 -5.27 14.82 4.77
N TRP A 76 -4.46 15.87 4.72
CA TRP A 76 -4.01 16.48 3.47
C TRP A 76 -3.19 15.56 2.60
N GLU A 77 -2.17 14.93 3.14
CA GLU A 77 -1.40 13.95 2.40
C GLU A 77 -2.25 12.72 2.05
N GLY A 78 -3.32 12.45 2.81
CA GLY A 78 -4.21 11.30 2.68
C GLY A 78 -5.30 11.47 1.64
N LEU A 79 -5.56 12.69 1.17
CA LEU A 79 -6.59 12.97 0.16
C LEU A 79 -6.39 12.20 -1.14
N ILE A 80 -5.16 11.79 -1.45
CA ILE A 80 -4.87 10.99 -2.63
C ILE A 80 -5.68 9.69 -2.68
N TRP A 81 -6.08 9.14 -1.53
CA TRP A 81 -6.88 7.91 -1.46
C TRP A 81 -8.31 8.10 -1.96
N PRO A 82 -9.16 8.96 -1.35
CA PRO A 82 -10.52 9.18 -1.85
C PRO A 82 -10.53 9.78 -3.26
N LEU A 83 -9.57 10.65 -3.61
CA LEU A 83 -9.47 11.19 -4.97
C LEU A 83 -9.08 10.12 -5.99
N GLY A 84 -8.14 9.24 -5.65
CA GLY A 84 -7.75 8.10 -6.47
C GLY A 84 -8.91 7.15 -6.70
N VAL A 85 -9.71 6.87 -5.66
CA VAL A 85 -10.94 6.09 -5.78
C VAL A 85 -11.96 6.80 -6.66
N ALA A 86 -12.17 8.10 -6.50
CA ALA A 86 -13.08 8.88 -7.34
C ALA A 86 -12.70 8.83 -8.82
N ALA A 87 -11.40 8.87 -9.13
CA ALA A 87 -10.90 8.69 -10.49
C ALA A 87 -11.08 7.25 -11.00
N LEU A 88 -10.80 6.24 -10.15
CA LEU A 88 -10.95 4.82 -10.48
C LEU A 88 -12.41 4.44 -10.75
N CYS A 89 -13.33 4.98 -9.96
CA CYS A 89 -14.77 4.72 -10.04
C CYS A 89 -15.48 5.54 -11.12
N TRP A 90 -14.79 6.45 -11.82
CA TRP A 90 -15.39 7.30 -12.86
C TRP A 90 -16.28 6.55 -13.88
N PRO A 91 -15.95 5.32 -14.35
CA PRO A 91 -16.81 4.58 -15.26
C PRO A 91 -18.22 4.29 -14.73
N LEU A 92 -18.41 4.23 -13.40
CA LEU A 92 -19.71 4.03 -12.76
C LEU A 92 -20.70 5.18 -13.04
N TRP A 93 -20.21 6.36 -13.43
CA TRP A 93 -21.05 7.49 -13.80
C TRP A 93 -22.04 7.14 -14.92
N SER A 94 -21.63 6.26 -15.84
CA SER A 94 -22.48 5.80 -16.94
C SER A 94 -23.71 4.99 -16.48
N ALA A 95 -23.65 4.39 -15.29
CA ALA A 95 -24.77 3.67 -14.68
C ALA A 95 -25.67 4.58 -13.83
N GLY A 96 -25.23 5.81 -13.56
CA GLY A 96 -25.99 6.82 -12.83
C GLY A 96 -25.12 7.59 -11.82
N PRO A 97 -25.42 8.88 -11.58
CA PRO A 97 -24.65 9.71 -10.64
C PRO A 97 -24.73 9.16 -9.21
N GLU A 98 -25.89 8.65 -8.79
CA GLU A 98 -26.09 8.07 -7.46
C GLU A 98 -25.20 6.85 -7.23
N ILE A 99 -25.00 6.03 -8.26
CA ILE A 99 -24.17 4.83 -8.22
C ILE A 99 -22.69 5.20 -8.03
N TYR A 100 -22.22 6.16 -8.82
CA TYR A 100 -20.87 6.71 -8.68
C TYR A 100 -20.65 7.33 -7.29
N LEU A 101 -21.55 8.23 -6.86
CA LEU A 101 -21.45 8.93 -5.59
C LEU A 101 -21.52 7.97 -4.40
N THR A 102 -22.25 6.86 -4.51
CA THR A 102 -22.29 5.82 -3.48
C THR A 102 -20.92 5.16 -3.28
N ALA A 103 -20.26 4.74 -4.36
CA ALA A 103 -18.94 4.11 -4.29
C ALA A 103 -17.89 5.07 -3.72
N VAL A 104 -17.90 6.33 -4.18
CA VAL A 104 -16.98 7.38 -3.69
C VAL A 104 -17.30 7.74 -2.24
N GLY A 105 -18.58 7.84 -1.88
CA GLY A 105 -19.03 8.15 -0.52
C GLY A 105 -18.62 7.09 0.49
N LEU A 106 -18.75 5.80 0.13
CA LEU A 106 -18.24 4.70 0.96
C LEU A 106 -16.73 4.79 1.16
N ALA A 107 -15.98 5.04 0.09
CA ALA A 107 -14.52 5.18 0.17
C ALA A 107 -14.09 6.38 1.03
N ALA A 108 -14.75 7.52 0.86
CA ALA A 108 -14.54 8.70 1.69
C ALA A 108 -14.93 8.44 3.16
N GLY A 109 -15.98 7.66 3.41
CA GLY A 109 -16.35 7.18 4.75
C GLY A 109 -15.27 6.31 5.38
N GLY A 110 -14.73 5.33 4.65
CA GLY A 110 -13.62 4.51 5.12
C GLY A 110 -12.36 5.33 5.41
N TRP A 111 -12.04 6.29 4.52
CA TRP A 111 -10.95 7.25 4.73
C TRP A 111 -11.15 8.09 6.00
N GLY A 112 -12.34 8.67 6.18
CA GLY A 112 -12.70 9.48 7.35
C GLY A 112 -12.67 8.69 8.65
N ALA A 113 -13.20 7.46 8.65
CA ALA A 113 -13.14 6.56 9.79
C ALA A 113 -11.68 6.23 10.14
N GLY A 114 -10.86 5.79 9.19
CA GLY A 114 -9.45 5.46 9.47
C GLY A 114 -8.64 6.66 9.97
N LEU A 115 -8.93 7.87 9.48
CA LEU A 115 -8.31 9.10 9.94
C LEU A 115 -8.75 9.44 11.38
N LEU A 116 -10.05 9.60 11.61
CA LEU A 116 -10.58 10.12 12.88
C LEU A 116 -10.58 9.07 13.99
N MET A 117 -10.71 7.79 13.64
CA MET A 117 -10.68 6.68 14.59
C MET A 117 -9.26 6.18 14.86
N GLY A 118 -8.33 6.32 13.90
CA GLY A 118 -6.95 5.86 14.04
C GLY A 118 -6.23 6.50 15.23
N PHE A 119 -6.20 7.83 15.30
CA PHE A 119 -5.58 8.56 16.42
C PHE A 119 -6.09 8.13 17.81
N PRO A 120 -7.41 8.09 18.09
CA PRO A 120 -7.96 7.59 19.35
C PRO A 120 -7.49 6.19 19.68
N VAL A 121 -7.53 5.29 18.70
CA VAL A 121 -7.26 3.88 18.93
C VAL A 121 -5.78 3.67 19.23
N HIS A 122 -4.88 4.36 18.51
CA HIS A 122 -3.44 4.27 18.76
C HIS A 122 -3.05 4.84 20.12
N LEU A 123 -3.62 5.99 20.51
CA LEU A 123 -3.39 6.57 21.84
C LEU A 123 -4.05 5.74 22.95
N GLY A 124 -5.26 5.24 22.68
CA GLY A 124 -6.03 4.39 23.58
C GLY A 124 -5.38 3.03 23.80
N ALA A 125 -4.61 2.52 22.84
CA ALA A 125 -3.86 1.27 22.99
C ALA A 125 -2.82 1.36 24.12
N VAL A 126 -2.18 2.53 24.30
CA VAL A 126 -1.23 2.77 25.40
C VAL A 126 -1.96 2.73 26.75
N TRP A 127 -3.11 3.41 26.84
CA TRP A 127 -3.96 3.36 28.03
C TRP A 127 -4.45 1.94 28.32
N ALA A 128 -4.86 1.22 27.29
CA ALA A 128 -5.36 -0.15 27.40
C ALA A 128 -4.26 -1.10 27.91
N ALA A 129 -3.02 -0.92 27.47
CA ALA A 129 -1.88 -1.69 27.92
C ALA A 129 -1.48 -1.42 29.37
N GLU A 130 -1.66 -0.18 29.86
CA GLU A 130 -1.43 0.17 31.27
C GLU A 130 -2.62 -0.22 32.19
N SER A 131 -3.77 -0.61 31.63
CA SER A 131 -4.98 -0.88 32.40
C SER A 131 -4.94 -2.26 33.08
N PRO A 132 -5.08 -2.33 34.43
CA PRO A 132 -5.13 -3.60 35.15
C PRO A 132 -6.27 -4.53 34.68
N GLY A 133 -7.41 -3.94 34.27
CA GLY A 133 -8.57 -4.70 33.81
C GLY A 133 -8.38 -5.40 32.46
N LEU A 134 -7.46 -4.90 31.62
CA LEU A 134 -7.16 -5.48 30.31
C LEU A 134 -5.86 -6.31 30.30
N ALA A 135 -5.15 -6.36 31.43
CA ALA A 135 -3.89 -7.10 31.55
C ALA A 135 -4.05 -8.58 31.19
N GLY A 136 -5.17 -9.22 31.57
CA GLY A 136 -5.47 -10.61 31.22
C GLY A 136 -5.55 -10.84 29.71
N LEU A 137 -6.26 -9.95 28.99
CA LEU A 137 -6.37 -9.98 27.54
C LEU A 137 -4.99 -9.79 26.88
N PHE A 138 -4.23 -8.78 27.31
CA PHE A 138 -2.90 -8.53 26.75
C PHE A 138 -1.93 -9.66 27.05
N ASN A 139 -1.99 -10.29 28.22
CA ASN A 139 -1.18 -11.46 28.54
C ASN A 139 -1.47 -12.66 27.64
N LEU A 140 -2.71 -12.79 27.15
CA LEU A 140 -3.11 -13.85 26.24
C LEU A 140 -2.60 -13.61 24.80
N ILE A 141 -2.62 -12.35 24.32
CA ILE A 141 -2.28 -12.02 22.92
C ILE A 141 -0.83 -11.57 22.71
N ARG A 142 -0.12 -11.10 23.75
CA ARG A 142 1.22 -10.49 23.58
C ARG A 142 2.34 -11.47 23.22
N GLY A 143 2.12 -12.77 23.44
CA GLY A 143 3.17 -13.77 23.33
C GLY A 143 4.36 -13.42 24.24
N GLN A 144 5.56 -13.33 23.65
CA GLN A 144 6.78 -12.95 24.37
C GLN A 144 7.00 -11.44 24.46
N ASN A 145 6.16 -10.63 23.81
CA ASN A 145 6.36 -9.19 23.78
C ASN A 145 5.92 -8.53 25.11
N PRO A 146 6.57 -7.41 25.50
CA PRO A 146 6.02 -6.50 26.49
C PRO A 146 4.61 -6.04 26.11
N GLN A 147 3.73 -5.85 27.11
CA GLN A 147 2.32 -5.52 26.91
C GLN A 147 2.13 -4.26 26.05
N LEU A 148 2.90 -3.19 26.31
CA LEU A 148 2.81 -1.94 25.54
C LEU A 148 3.19 -2.12 24.07
N GLN A 149 4.21 -2.94 23.78
CA GLN A 149 4.64 -3.24 22.40
C GLN A 149 3.56 -4.01 21.64
N ALA A 150 2.98 -5.03 22.28
CA ALA A 150 1.89 -5.79 21.69
C ALA A 150 0.67 -4.89 21.41
N ALA A 151 0.32 -3.99 22.33
CA ALA A 151 -0.79 -3.07 22.13
C ALA A 151 -0.58 -2.14 20.91
N LEU A 152 0.61 -1.57 20.75
CA LEU A 152 0.93 -0.75 19.57
C LEU A 152 0.97 -1.58 18.28
N LEU A 153 1.44 -2.82 18.33
CA LEU A 153 1.46 -3.73 17.17
C LEU A 153 0.03 -4.03 16.65
N TYR A 154 -0.93 -4.23 17.56
CA TYR A 154 -2.31 -4.57 17.20
C TYR A 154 -3.21 -3.34 16.98
N ALA A 155 -2.79 -2.14 17.41
CA ALA A 155 -3.60 -0.92 17.31
C ALA A 155 -4.09 -0.60 15.88
N PRO A 156 -3.29 -0.73 14.81
CA PRO A 156 -3.79 -0.56 13.43
C PRO A 156 -4.88 -1.55 13.05
N GLY A 157 -4.76 -2.81 13.51
CA GLY A 157 -5.79 -3.83 13.29
C GLY A 157 -7.09 -3.49 14.01
N ALA A 158 -7.01 -3.01 15.26
CA ALA A 158 -8.17 -2.56 16.02
C ALA A 158 -8.85 -1.34 15.37
N ALA A 159 -8.07 -0.36 14.91
CA ALA A 159 -8.59 0.81 14.20
C ALA A 159 -9.30 0.40 12.90
N LEU A 160 -8.71 -0.52 12.14
CA LEU A 160 -9.33 -1.08 10.94
C LEU A 160 -10.64 -1.80 11.27
N ALA A 161 -10.67 -2.63 12.30
CA ALA A 161 -11.86 -3.39 12.70
C ALA A 161 -13.02 -2.46 13.12
N LEU A 162 -12.73 -1.45 13.95
CA LEU A 162 -13.74 -0.48 14.38
C LEU A 162 -14.24 0.38 13.21
N GLY A 163 -13.33 0.83 12.33
CA GLY A 163 -13.71 1.54 11.11
C GLY A 163 -14.54 0.67 10.16
N ALA A 164 -14.27 -0.65 10.09
CA ALA A 164 -15.02 -1.59 9.28
C ALA A 164 -16.47 -1.75 9.75
N VAL A 165 -16.75 -1.65 11.06
CA VAL A 165 -18.14 -1.61 11.59
C VAL A 165 -18.89 -0.41 11.02
N GLY A 166 -18.27 0.78 11.02
CA GLY A 166 -18.85 1.98 10.42
C GLY A 166 -19.09 1.82 8.91
N VAL A 167 -18.13 1.27 8.19
CA VAL A 167 -18.25 0.98 6.75
C VAL A 167 -19.37 -0.03 6.47
N GLY A 168 -19.55 -1.05 7.31
CA GLY A 168 -20.65 -2.01 7.18
C GLY A 168 -22.04 -1.37 7.35
N ALA A 169 -22.18 -0.47 8.33
CA ALA A 169 -23.40 0.32 8.50
C ALA A 169 -23.64 1.25 7.30
N ALA A 170 -22.60 1.90 6.79
CA ALA A 170 -22.68 2.73 5.58
C ALA A 170 -23.08 1.93 4.33
N ALA A 171 -22.55 0.72 4.17
CA ALA A 171 -22.88 -0.17 3.06
C ALA A 171 -24.35 -0.62 3.11
N THR A 172 -24.86 -0.90 4.31
CA THR A 172 -26.29 -1.19 4.53
C THR A 172 -27.14 0.02 4.17
N GLY A 173 -26.74 1.21 4.60
CA GLY A 173 -27.36 2.48 4.23
C GLY A 173 -27.40 2.74 2.73
N ALA A 174 -26.26 2.58 2.07
CA ALA A 174 -26.11 2.70 0.62
C ALA A 174 -27.06 1.77 -0.13
N ARG A 175 -27.22 0.53 0.33
CA ARG A 175 -28.17 -0.43 -0.25
C ARG A 175 -29.60 0.06 -0.17
N LEU A 176 -30.01 0.55 1.00
CA LEU A 176 -31.35 1.08 1.24
C LEU A 176 -31.60 2.36 0.42
N GLY A 177 -30.60 3.24 0.33
CA GLY A 177 -30.66 4.45 -0.49
C GLY A 177 -30.88 4.14 -1.97
N LEU A 178 -30.05 3.24 -2.52
CA LEU A 178 -30.15 2.80 -3.92
C LEU A 178 -31.43 2.00 -4.22
N SER A 179 -32.07 1.40 -3.22
CA SER A 179 -33.38 0.74 -3.37
C SER A 179 -34.58 1.67 -3.18
N GLY A 180 -34.35 2.98 -3.08
CA GLY A 180 -35.39 4.02 -3.02
C GLY A 180 -35.76 4.49 -1.60
N GLN A 181 -35.13 3.96 -0.55
CA GLN A 181 -35.35 4.42 0.83
C GLN A 181 -34.37 5.56 1.17
N SER A 182 -34.84 6.81 1.04
CA SER A 182 -34.02 8.00 1.23
C SER A 182 -33.33 8.10 2.61
N ALA A 183 -33.93 7.54 3.66
CA ALA A 183 -33.31 7.48 4.99
C ALA A 183 -32.01 6.66 5.02
N GLY A 184 -31.84 5.70 4.10
CA GLY A 184 -30.62 4.91 3.96
C GLY A 184 -29.38 5.75 3.69
N TRP A 185 -29.54 6.89 3.01
CA TRP A 185 -28.42 7.80 2.71
C TRP A 185 -27.80 8.42 3.97
N LEU A 186 -28.55 8.60 5.05
CA LEU A 186 -28.01 9.12 6.32
C LEU A 186 -26.97 8.16 6.92
N LEU A 187 -27.16 6.86 6.73
CA LEU A 187 -26.24 5.84 7.24
C LEU A 187 -24.88 5.86 6.52
N LEU A 188 -24.75 6.48 5.33
CA LEU A 188 -23.44 6.71 4.71
C LEU A 188 -22.51 7.57 5.57
N LEU A 189 -23.07 8.42 6.44
CA LEU A 189 -22.29 9.27 7.34
C LEU A 189 -21.82 8.53 8.60
N THR A 190 -22.28 7.31 8.85
CA THR A 190 -21.92 6.54 10.05
C THR A 190 -20.41 6.43 10.31
N PRO A 191 -19.55 6.13 9.31
CA PRO A 191 -18.09 6.06 9.51
C PRO A 191 -17.52 7.39 10.01
N TRP A 192 -18.03 8.52 9.49
CA TRP A 192 -17.64 9.86 9.89
C TRP A 192 -18.11 10.20 11.30
N VAL A 193 -19.36 9.89 11.63
CA VAL A 193 -19.93 10.15 12.95
C VAL A 193 -19.20 9.32 14.00
N LEU A 194 -19.01 8.03 13.77
CA LEU A 194 -18.26 7.16 14.70
C LEU A 194 -16.82 7.62 14.87
N GLY A 195 -16.15 7.98 13.77
CA GLY A 195 -14.81 8.53 13.80
C GLY A 195 -14.74 9.85 14.58
N ALA A 196 -15.66 10.78 14.32
CA ALA A 196 -15.71 12.08 14.99
C ALA A 196 -16.05 11.95 16.48
N VAL A 197 -16.99 11.06 16.84
CA VAL A 197 -17.30 10.75 18.24
C VAL A 197 -16.09 10.14 18.92
N ALA A 198 -15.44 9.14 18.30
CA ALA A 198 -14.21 8.56 18.83
C ALA A 198 -13.10 9.62 18.99
N PHE A 199 -12.95 10.51 18.01
CA PHE A 199 -11.98 11.61 18.03
C PHE A 199 -12.28 12.66 19.10
N TRP A 200 -13.56 13.00 19.30
CA TRP A 200 -13.99 13.96 20.32
C TRP A 200 -13.89 13.38 21.73
N LEU A 201 -14.17 12.08 21.86
CA LEU A 201 -13.91 11.30 23.06
C LEU A 201 -12.42 10.95 23.21
N THR A 202 -11.60 11.18 22.17
CA THR A 202 -10.15 11.06 22.25
C THR A 202 -9.70 12.16 23.19
N PRO A 203 -9.18 11.75 24.34
CA PRO A 203 -9.40 12.54 25.51
C PRO A 203 -8.64 13.86 25.43
N ALA A 204 -9.19 14.86 26.07
CA ALA A 204 -8.48 16.00 26.65
C ALA A 204 -7.33 15.60 27.63
N ARG A 205 -6.65 14.45 27.43
CA ARG A 205 -5.72 13.75 28.33
C ARG A 205 -4.65 12.91 27.60
N ALA A 206 -4.47 13.10 26.29
CA ALA A 206 -3.53 12.32 25.47
C ALA A 206 -2.04 12.55 25.78
N GLU A 207 -1.70 13.50 26.65
CA GLU A 207 -0.31 13.79 27.03
C GLU A 207 0.43 12.57 27.56
N ARG A 208 -0.11 11.94 28.62
CA ARG A 208 0.53 10.79 29.26
C ARG A 208 0.66 9.59 28.31
N PRO A 209 -0.39 9.15 27.57
CA PRO A 209 -0.27 8.11 26.57
C PRO A 209 0.75 8.43 25.46
N TYR A 210 0.79 9.68 24.99
CA TYR A 210 1.72 10.11 23.94
C TYR A 210 3.18 9.99 24.40
N TYR A 211 3.54 10.58 25.54
CA TYR A 211 4.91 10.50 26.08
C TYR A 211 5.32 9.05 26.39
N ARG A 212 4.39 8.23 26.89
CA ARG A 212 4.66 6.81 27.13
C ARG A 212 4.95 6.03 25.86
N ALA A 213 4.20 6.27 24.79
CA ALA A 213 4.51 5.68 23.49
C ALA A 213 5.91 6.08 23.02
N THR A 214 6.28 7.36 23.15
CA THR A 214 7.62 7.86 22.80
C THR A 214 8.73 7.15 23.56
N LEU A 215 8.63 7.06 24.88
CA LEU A 215 9.66 6.41 25.71
C LEU A 215 9.85 4.93 25.34
N LEU A 216 8.75 4.19 25.17
CA LEU A 216 8.82 2.78 24.79
C LEU A 216 9.51 2.58 23.43
N LEU A 217 9.22 3.45 22.46
CA LEU A 217 9.82 3.32 21.12
C LEU A 217 11.31 3.61 21.16
N ALA A 218 11.75 4.61 21.94
CA ALA A 218 13.16 4.85 22.17
C ALA A 218 13.86 3.64 22.84
N GLU A 219 13.20 2.98 23.80
CA GLU A 219 13.71 1.75 24.41
C GLU A 219 13.77 0.58 23.41
N VAL A 220 12.75 0.42 22.57
CA VAL A 220 12.69 -0.61 21.52
C VAL A 220 13.79 -0.39 20.49
N ASP A 221 13.92 0.82 19.99
CA ASP A 221 14.93 1.18 18.98
C ASP A 221 16.33 1.04 19.57
N GLY A 222 16.53 1.41 20.84
CA GLY A 222 17.79 1.16 21.56
C GLY A 222 18.10 -0.33 21.73
N ALA A 223 17.11 -1.14 22.09
CA ALA A 223 17.28 -2.60 22.26
C ALA A 223 17.47 -3.33 20.93
N LEU A 224 16.81 -2.90 19.85
CA LEU A 224 17.01 -3.40 18.49
C LEU A 224 18.40 -3.05 17.98
N ALA A 225 18.82 -1.79 18.13
CA ALA A 225 20.16 -1.35 17.75
C ALA A 225 21.27 -2.10 18.52
N ALA A 226 21.00 -2.52 19.76
CA ALA A 226 21.92 -3.31 20.56
C ALA A 226 21.94 -4.82 20.20
N ARG A 227 20.89 -5.33 19.55
CA ARG A 227 20.73 -6.76 19.18
C ARG A 227 21.07 -7.05 17.72
N GLU A 228 20.98 -6.06 16.84
CA GLU A 228 21.39 -6.23 15.45
C GLU A 228 22.91 -6.40 15.37
N ASP A 229 23.36 -7.59 14.99
CA ASP A 229 24.75 -7.78 14.57
C ASP A 229 25.01 -6.80 13.39
N PRO A 230 25.98 -5.87 13.52
CA PRO A 230 26.24 -4.86 12.50
C PRO A 230 26.49 -5.46 11.11
N GLU A 231 26.96 -6.70 11.03
CA GLU A 231 27.20 -7.41 9.77
C GLU A 231 25.92 -8.06 9.21
N GLU A 232 25.08 -8.64 10.06
CA GLU A 232 23.84 -9.30 9.64
C GLU A 232 22.78 -8.28 9.19
N ALA A 233 22.70 -7.13 9.87
CA ALA A 233 21.91 -5.96 9.46
C ALA A 233 22.42 -5.30 8.16
N ARG A 234 23.64 -5.64 7.70
CA ARG A 234 24.20 -5.21 6.40
C ARG A 234 23.87 -6.13 5.25
N SER A 235 23.36 -7.33 5.50
CA SER A 235 23.06 -8.30 4.44
C SER A 235 21.67 -8.08 3.84
N VAL A 236 21.56 -8.22 2.51
CA VAL A 236 20.27 -8.33 1.79
C VAL A 236 20.11 -9.75 1.27
N TYR A 237 18.88 -10.27 1.29
CA TYR A 237 18.57 -11.65 0.87
C TYR A 237 18.99 -12.01 -0.56
N LEU A 238 19.22 -11.02 -1.44
CA LEU A 238 19.71 -11.21 -2.82
C LEU A 238 21.23 -11.04 -2.97
N GLU A 239 21.98 -10.74 -1.90
CA GLU A 239 23.43 -10.53 -2.00
C GLU A 239 24.17 -11.76 -2.54
N TRP A 240 23.65 -12.97 -2.29
CA TRP A 240 24.21 -14.20 -2.82
C TRP A 240 24.22 -14.22 -4.36
N ALA A 241 23.26 -13.56 -5.02
CA ALA A 241 23.14 -13.54 -6.48
C ALA A 241 24.22 -12.68 -7.14
N ILE A 242 24.84 -11.74 -6.41
CA ILE A 242 25.86 -10.81 -6.92
C ILE A 242 27.09 -11.57 -7.44
N ARG A 243 27.39 -12.76 -6.90
CA ARG A 243 28.53 -13.59 -7.31
C ARG A 243 28.49 -14.03 -8.77
N PHE A 244 27.30 -14.09 -9.37
CA PHE A 244 27.11 -14.50 -10.76
C PHE A 244 27.31 -13.37 -11.76
N PHE A 245 27.48 -12.12 -11.31
CA PHE A 245 27.67 -10.97 -12.18
C PHE A 245 29.15 -10.62 -12.39
N PRO A 246 29.50 -9.97 -13.52
CA PRO A 246 30.83 -9.45 -13.79
C PRO A 246 31.37 -8.59 -12.63
N THR A 247 32.66 -8.72 -12.31
CA THR A 247 33.32 -8.02 -11.20
C THR A 247 33.12 -6.50 -11.24
N ALA A 248 33.08 -5.92 -12.45
CA ALA A 248 32.81 -4.50 -12.66
C ALA A 248 31.42 -4.03 -12.21
N LEU A 249 30.41 -4.91 -12.18
CA LEU A 249 29.02 -4.58 -11.80
C LEU A 249 28.75 -4.83 -10.31
N ARG A 250 29.50 -5.73 -9.68
CA ARG A 250 29.29 -6.16 -8.29
C ARG A 250 29.20 -5.02 -7.27
N PRO A 251 30.07 -3.99 -7.26
CA PRO A 251 29.98 -2.93 -6.26
C PRO A 251 28.69 -2.12 -6.40
N TYR A 252 28.29 -1.80 -7.63
CA TYR A 252 27.07 -1.04 -7.92
C TYR A 252 25.81 -1.85 -7.61
N LEU A 253 25.79 -3.14 -7.97
CA LEU A 253 24.70 -4.05 -7.63
C LEU A 253 24.53 -4.17 -6.12
N ARG A 254 25.64 -4.34 -5.39
CA ARG A 254 25.60 -4.43 -3.93
C ARG A 254 25.08 -3.16 -3.29
N GLN A 255 25.50 -2.00 -3.80
CA GLN A 255 25.03 -0.69 -3.34
C GLN A 255 23.53 -0.53 -3.57
N ASP A 256 23.06 -0.68 -4.82
CA ASP A 256 21.64 -0.48 -5.16
C ASP A 256 20.74 -1.51 -4.44
N LEU A 257 21.17 -2.77 -4.28
CA LEU A 257 20.43 -3.80 -3.52
C LEU A 257 20.32 -3.45 -2.04
N ARG A 258 21.42 -3.03 -1.40
CA ARG A 258 21.43 -2.64 0.02
C ARG A 258 20.61 -1.39 0.26
N HIS A 259 20.85 -0.38 -0.56
CA HIS A 259 20.20 0.92 -0.42
C HIS A 259 18.70 0.82 -0.72
N GLY A 260 18.34 0.15 -1.81
CA GLY A 260 16.93 -0.09 -2.17
C GLY A 260 16.18 -0.87 -1.11
N TRP A 261 16.77 -1.95 -0.60
CA TRP A 261 16.13 -2.74 0.45
C TRP A 261 16.00 -1.96 1.77
N ARG A 262 16.97 -1.14 2.14
CA ARG A 262 16.92 -0.38 3.41
C ARG A 262 15.99 0.81 3.34
N ALA A 263 16.13 1.65 2.32
CA ALA A 263 15.35 2.87 2.19
C ALA A 263 13.89 2.59 1.80
N HIS A 264 13.64 1.48 1.10
CA HIS A 264 12.36 1.24 0.45
C HIS A 264 11.81 -0.18 0.68
N ARG A 265 12.20 -0.86 1.78
CA ARG A 265 11.68 -2.20 2.15
C ARG A 265 10.16 -2.29 2.07
N GLY A 266 9.47 -1.32 2.67
CA GLY A 266 8.00 -1.29 2.72
C GLY A 266 7.37 -1.16 1.34
N TRP A 267 8.01 -0.43 0.42
CA TRP A 267 7.54 -0.31 -0.96
C TRP A 267 7.69 -1.64 -1.71
N VAL A 268 8.88 -2.25 -1.63
CA VAL A 268 9.18 -3.52 -2.31
C VAL A 268 8.26 -4.64 -1.79
N THR A 269 8.19 -4.81 -0.47
CA THR A 269 7.33 -5.82 0.16
C THR A 269 5.84 -5.56 -0.04
N GLY A 270 5.40 -4.30 0.00
CA GLY A 270 4.01 -3.92 -0.30
C GLY A 270 3.63 -4.26 -1.74
N ALA A 271 4.51 -3.98 -2.70
CA ALA A 271 4.27 -4.32 -4.10
C ALA A 271 4.36 -5.83 -4.39
N TRP A 272 5.22 -6.58 -3.68
CA TRP A 272 5.15 -8.05 -3.70
C TRP A 272 3.83 -8.55 -3.14
N GLY A 273 3.33 -7.95 -2.05
CA GLY A 273 2.00 -8.24 -1.52
C GLY A 273 0.90 -8.04 -2.57
N LEU A 274 0.96 -6.95 -3.34
CA LEU A 274 0.06 -6.72 -4.48
C LEU A 274 0.23 -7.79 -5.58
N GLY A 275 1.47 -8.19 -5.87
CA GLY A 275 1.75 -9.30 -6.79
C GLY A 275 1.17 -10.64 -6.32
N LEU A 276 1.21 -10.92 -5.01
CA LEU A 276 0.59 -12.11 -4.44
C LEU A 276 -0.94 -12.11 -4.59
N VAL A 277 -1.59 -10.95 -4.67
CA VAL A 277 -3.03 -10.89 -4.98
C VAL A 277 -3.33 -11.50 -6.36
N ALA A 278 -2.38 -11.46 -7.30
CA ALA A 278 -2.52 -12.10 -8.61
C ALA A 278 -2.58 -13.65 -8.53
N LEU A 279 -2.23 -14.26 -7.40
CA LEU A 279 -2.41 -15.70 -7.17
C LEU A 279 -3.88 -16.09 -7.21
N ALA A 280 -4.78 -15.25 -6.68
CA ALA A 280 -6.20 -15.57 -6.60
C ALA A 280 -6.84 -15.82 -7.99
N PRO A 281 -6.71 -14.91 -8.98
CA PRO A 281 -7.17 -15.21 -10.34
C PRO A 281 -6.35 -16.31 -11.01
N ALA A 282 -5.04 -16.40 -10.77
CA ALA A 282 -4.19 -17.44 -11.35
C ALA A 282 -4.58 -18.86 -10.90
N TRP A 283 -5.17 -19.01 -9.71
CA TRP A 283 -5.64 -20.29 -9.17
C TRP A 283 -7.08 -20.64 -9.60
N SER A 284 -7.75 -19.74 -10.34
CA SER A 284 -9.13 -19.93 -10.79
C SER A 284 -9.22 -20.82 -12.03
N ASP A 285 -10.36 -21.51 -12.20
CA ASP A 285 -10.71 -22.26 -13.42
C ASP A 285 -11.33 -21.40 -14.53
N ALA A 286 -11.24 -20.08 -14.38
CA ALA A 286 -11.85 -19.16 -15.34
C ALA A 286 -10.97 -19.10 -16.60
N THR A 287 -11.58 -19.06 -17.78
CA THR A 287 -10.86 -18.97 -19.06
C THR A 287 -10.06 -17.67 -19.19
N ASP A 288 -10.39 -16.63 -18.42
CA ASP A 288 -9.69 -15.35 -18.37
C ASP A 288 -8.77 -15.19 -17.14
N ALA A 289 -8.50 -16.27 -16.41
CA ALA A 289 -7.67 -16.29 -15.21
C ALA A 289 -6.27 -15.67 -15.42
N ALA A 290 -5.57 -16.08 -16.49
CA ALA A 290 -4.24 -15.56 -16.82
C ALA A 290 -4.26 -14.05 -17.11
N THR A 291 -5.26 -13.57 -17.84
CA THR A 291 -5.43 -12.14 -18.16
C THR A 291 -5.71 -11.32 -16.91
N ARG A 292 -6.58 -11.80 -16.01
CA ARG A 292 -6.86 -11.16 -14.72
C ARG A 292 -5.63 -11.13 -13.81
N ALA A 293 -4.86 -12.21 -13.76
CA ALA A 293 -3.59 -12.24 -13.03
C ALA A 293 -2.59 -11.25 -13.61
N ALA A 294 -2.50 -11.14 -14.94
CA ALA A 294 -1.55 -10.27 -15.63
C ALA A 294 -1.85 -8.78 -15.42
N LEU A 295 -3.14 -8.43 -15.32
CA LEU A 295 -3.58 -7.09 -14.93
C LEU A 295 -3.06 -6.69 -13.55
N ILE A 296 -3.28 -7.54 -12.54
CA ILE A 296 -2.87 -7.28 -11.16
C ILE A 296 -1.35 -7.24 -11.04
N ALA A 297 -0.68 -8.26 -11.58
CA ALA A 297 0.77 -8.37 -11.58
C ALA A 297 1.42 -7.21 -12.35
N GLY A 298 0.93 -6.86 -13.54
CA GLY A 298 1.44 -5.73 -14.33
C GLY A 298 1.36 -4.39 -13.61
N GLY A 299 0.27 -4.14 -12.87
CA GLY A 299 0.15 -2.95 -12.02
C GLY A 299 1.17 -2.94 -10.88
N ALA A 300 1.39 -4.08 -10.23
CA ALA A 300 2.41 -4.22 -9.19
C ALA A 300 3.84 -4.05 -9.75
N LEU A 301 4.12 -4.57 -10.96
CA LEU A 301 5.40 -4.35 -11.65
C LEU A 301 5.65 -2.86 -11.92
N ALA A 302 4.64 -2.13 -12.38
CA ALA A 302 4.72 -0.68 -12.60
C ALA A 302 5.03 0.07 -11.29
N LEU A 303 4.45 -0.35 -10.17
CA LEU A 303 4.76 0.26 -8.87
C LEU A 303 6.20 -0.01 -8.42
N ILE A 304 6.73 -1.22 -8.63
CA ILE A 304 8.12 -1.54 -8.26
C ILE A 304 9.12 -0.82 -9.16
N GLY A 305 8.89 -0.74 -10.47
CA GLY A 305 9.85 -0.08 -11.35
C GLY A 305 10.00 1.43 -11.06
N ALA A 306 8.98 2.07 -10.45
CA ALA A 306 9.05 3.45 -9.96
C ALA A 306 10.15 3.65 -8.90
N LEU A 307 10.55 2.58 -8.21
CA LEU A 307 11.64 2.57 -7.25
C LEU A 307 12.97 3.02 -7.87
N GLY A 308 13.17 2.78 -9.18
CA GLY A 308 14.38 3.21 -9.89
C GLY A 308 14.60 4.73 -9.83
N GLN A 309 13.49 5.49 -9.89
CA GLN A 309 13.52 6.95 -9.74
C GLN A 309 13.90 7.34 -8.31
N ARG A 310 13.30 6.69 -7.31
CA ARG A 310 13.53 6.97 -5.89
C ARG A 310 14.97 6.68 -5.46
N LEU A 311 15.51 5.55 -5.91
CA LEU A 311 16.91 5.19 -5.75
C LEU A 311 17.84 6.29 -6.30
N GLY A 312 17.52 6.83 -7.48
CA GLY A 312 18.29 7.91 -8.09
C GLY A 312 18.26 9.22 -7.31
N VAL A 313 17.14 9.58 -6.70
CA VAL A 313 17.02 10.78 -5.86
C VAL A 313 17.74 10.62 -4.53
N SER A 314 17.76 9.42 -3.97
CA SER A 314 18.36 9.14 -2.66
C SER A 314 19.90 9.08 -2.67
N ASP A 315 20.52 8.94 -3.84
CA ASP A 315 21.97 9.01 -4.00
C ASP A 315 22.46 10.48 -3.89
N PRO A 316 23.40 10.82 -2.97
CA PRO A 316 23.89 12.18 -2.83
C PRO A 316 24.58 12.69 -4.10
N ALA A 317 24.14 13.84 -4.62
CA ALA A 317 24.68 14.40 -5.85
C ALA A 317 26.19 14.70 -5.78
N TRP A 318 26.69 15.06 -4.59
CA TRP A 318 28.12 15.31 -4.36
C TRP A 318 28.95 14.03 -4.50
N LEU A 319 28.42 12.88 -4.07
CA LEU A 319 29.14 11.59 -4.12
C LEU A 319 29.34 11.14 -5.57
N ASP A 320 28.34 11.39 -6.41
CA ASP A 320 28.41 11.10 -7.84
C ASP A 320 29.40 11.99 -8.58
N ALA A 321 29.46 13.27 -8.20
CA ALA A 321 30.42 14.22 -8.76
C ALA A 321 31.87 13.84 -8.37
N TRP A 322 32.06 13.28 -7.18
CA TRP A 322 33.39 12.94 -6.66
C TRP A 322 33.89 11.58 -7.15
N LEU A 323 33.02 10.57 -7.21
CA LEU A 323 33.39 9.22 -7.66
C LEU A 323 33.33 9.06 -9.19
N ALA A 324 32.64 9.95 -9.90
CA ALA A 324 32.43 9.93 -11.35
C ALA A 324 32.19 8.51 -11.93
N PRO A 325 31.25 7.72 -11.36
CA PRO A 325 31.11 6.33 -11.73
C PRO A 325 30.69 6.20 -13.21
N PRO A 326 31.21 5.19 -13.94
CA PRO A 326 30.88 4.98 -15.34
C PRO A 326 29.36 4.80 -15.50
N PRO A 327 28.73 5.51 -16.46
CA PRO A 327 27.28 5.64 -16.52
C PRO A 327 26.56 4.32 -16.86
N LEU A 328 27.20 3.48 -17.68
CA LEU A 328 26.60 2.23 -18.16
C LEU A 328 26.57 1.14 -17.08
N PRO A 329 27.67 0.80 -16.36
CA PRO A 329 27.64 -0.16 -15.26
C PRO A 329 26.62 0.17 -14.17
N ARG A 330 26.48 1.45 -13.83
CA ARG A 330 25.50 1.89 -12.82
C ARG A 330 24.05 1.73 -13.30
N LEU A 331 23.78 2.08 -14.56
CA LEU A 331 22.46 1.89 -15.16
C LEU A 331 22.09 0.40 -15.23
N LEU A 332 23.03 -0.45 -15.65
CA LEU A 332 22.84 -1.90 -15.70
C LEU A 332 22.61 -2.48 -14.31
N ALA A 333 23.42 -2.10 -13.32
CA ALA A 333 23.25 -2.53 -11.93
C ALA A 333 21.87 -2.15 -11.38
N ARG A 334 21.41 -0.94 -11.65
CA ARG A 334 20.08 -0.48 -11.25
C ARG A 334 18.97 -1.27 -11.94
N GLY A 335 19.07 -1.44 -13.26
CA GLY A 335 18.10 -2.22 -14.04
C GLY A 335 18.00 -3.67 -13.54
N LEU A 336 19.14 -4.32 -13.29
CA LEU A 336 19.20 -5.68 -12.75
C LEU A 336 18.65 -5.77 -11.33
N THR A 337 18.92 -4.78 -10.48
CA THR A 337 18.37 -4.70 -9.12
C THR A 337 16.85 -4.58 -9.15
N LEU A 338 16.32 -3.69 -9.99
CA LEU A 338 14.87 -3.52 -10.19
C LEU A 338 14.24 -4.79 -10.75
N TRP A 339 14.85 -5.38 -11.78
CA TRP A 339 14.38 -6.64 -12.36
C TRP A 339 14.35 -7.75 -11.32
N ALA A 340 15.38 -7.89 -10.48
CA ALA A 340 15.40 -8.87 -9.40
C ALA A 340 14.28 -8.65 -8.36
N TYR A 341 13.95 -7.40 -8.02
CA TYR A 341 12.79 -7.12 -7.17
C TYR A 341 11.45 -7.39 -7.86
N LEU A 342 11.34 -7.16 -9.17
CA LEU A 342 10.13 -7.44 -9.95
C LEU A 342 9.79 -8.93 -9.98
N GLN A 343 10.78 -9.81 -9.85
CA GLN A 343 10.58 -11.26 -9.81
C GLN A 343 9.67 -11.73 -8.65
N GLY A 344 9.64 -10.98 -7.53
CA GLY A 344 8.70 -11.25 -6.43
C GLY A 344 7.22 -11.12 -6.83
N VAL A 345 6.92 -10.44 -7.94
CA VAL A 345 5.57 -10.30 -8.51
C VAL A 345 5.30 -11.30 -9.62
N VAL A 346 6.30 -11.63 -10.45
CA VAL A 346 6.13 -12.52 -11.62
C VAL A 346 6.07 -13.99 -11.21
N ILE A 347 6.97 -14.43 -10.33
CA ILE A 347 7.17 -15.86 -10.03
C ILE A 347 5.92 -16.50 -9.39
N PRO A 348 5.32 -15.92 -8.32
CA PRO A 348 4.20 -16.58 -7.64
C PRO A 348 2.99 -16.90 -8.55
N PRO A 349 2.40 -15.95 -9.31
CA PRO A 349 1.28 -16.25 -10.19
C PRO A 349 1.67 -17.18 -11.36
N THR A 350 2.92 -17.12 -11.83
CA THR A 350 3.42 -18.06 -12.86
C THR A 350 3.39 -19.50 -12.36
N LEU A 351 3.89 -19.74 -11.13
CA LEU A 351 3.86 -21.07 -10.52
C LEU A 351 2.43 -21.55 -10.27
N ALA A 352 1.53 -20.65 -9.83
CA ALA A 352 0.12 -20.97 -9.65
C ALA A 352 -0.53 -21.43 -10.97
N LEU A 353 -0.32 -20.70 -12.07
CA LEU A 353 -0.82 -21.08 -13.39
C LEU A 353 -0.21 -22.39 -13.88
N ALA A 354 1.10 -22.58 -13.70
CA ALA A 354 1.78 -23.81 -14.11
C ALA A 354 1.20 -25.05 -13.41
N VAL A 355 0.92 -24.94 -12.11
CA VAL A 355 0.33 -26.01 -11.31
C VAL A 355 -1.15 -26.22 -11.65
N ARG A 356 -1.92 -25.13 -11.81
CA ARG A 356 -3.39 -25.21 -11.94
C ARG A 356 -3.87 -25.50 -13.36
N GLN A 357 -3.23 -24.88 -14.35
CA GLN A 357 -3.68 -24.83 -15.75
C GLN A 357 -2.65 -25.40 -16.73
N GLY A 358 -1.46 -25.76 -16.25
CA GLY A 358 -0.41 -26.40 -17.04
C GLY A 358 0.63 -25.44 -17.61
N GLY A 359 1.65 -26.02 -18.26
CA GLY A 359 2.84 -25.29 -18.73
C GLY A 359 2.55 -24.25 -19.82
N GLU A 360 1.60 -24.52 -20.72
CA GLU A 360 1.26 -23.58 -21.81
C GLU A 360 0.63 -22.29 -21.28
N ALA A 361 -0.31 -22.39 -20.32
CA ALA A 361 -0.91 -21.24 -19.66
C ALA A 361 0.14 -20.40 -18.89
N ALA A 362 1.08 -21.08 -18.22
CA ALA A 362 2.18 -20.42 -17.53
C ALA A 362 3.14 -19.70 -18.49
N LEU A 363 3.46 -20.31 -19.64
CA LEU A 363 4.31 -19.70 -20.67
C LEU A 363 3.65 -18.49 -21.32
N GLY A 364 2.36 -18.61 -21.69
CA GLY A 364 1.56 -17.51 -22.22
C GLY A 364 1.42 -16.34 -21.26
N PHE A 365 1.58 -16.58 -19.95
CA PHE A 365 1.58 -15.56 -18.92
C PHE A 365 2.97 -14.96 -18.65
N VAL A 366 3.99 -15.79 -18.43
CA VAL A 366 5.31 -15.35 -17.95
C VAL A 366 6.08 -14.58 -19.02
N LEU A 367 6.00 -14.98 -20.30
CA LEU A 367 6.73 -14.33 -21.38
C LEU A 367 6.36 -12.84 -21.53
N PRO A 368 5.06 -12.48 -21.67
CA PRO A 368 4.70 -11.07 -21.77
C PRO A 368 4.96 -10.29 -20.47
N LEU A 369 4.79 -10.92 -19.30
CA LEU A 369 5.10 -10.26 -18.02
C LEU A 369 6.59 -10.00 -17.83
N GLU A 370 7.47 -10.91 -18.23
CA GLU A 370 8.92 -10.71 -18.17
C GLU A 370 9.37 -9.62 -19.15
N ALA A 371 8.79 -9.57 -20.35
CA ALA A 371 9.04 -8.49 -21.29
C ALA A 371 8.66 -7.13 -20.68
N LEU A 372 7.50 -7.06 -20.00
CA LEU A 372 7.07 -5.86 -19.27
C LEU A 372 7.99 -5.56 -18.08
N ALA A 373 8.36 -6.56 -17.27
CA ALA A 373 9.26 -6.40 -16.13
C ALA A 373 10.61 -5.83 -16.57
N LEU A 374 11.19 -6.35 -17.65
CA LEU A 374 12.43 -5.85 -18.23
C LEU A 374 12.27 -4.41 -18.73
N ALA A 375 11.21 -4.11 -19.48
CA ALA A 375 10.94 -2.76 -19.97
C ALA A 375 10.78 -1.75 -18.82
N LEU A 376 10.06 -2.11 -17.76
CA LEU A 376 9.84 -1.27 -16.59
C LEU A 376 11.11 -1.11 -15.74
N ALA A 377 11.95 -2.14 -15.64
CA ALA A 377 13.25 -2.06 -14.98
C ALA A 377 14.19 -1.09 -15.71
N VAL A 378 14.23 -1.16 -17.04
CA VAL A 378 15.01 -0.24 -17.89
C VAL A 378 14.47 1.19 -17.77
N ALA A 379 13.15 1.37 -17.92
CA ALA A 379 12.52 2.68 -17.77
C ALA A 379 12.74 3.28 -16.38
N GLY A 380 12.66 2.47 -15.32
CA GLY A 380 12.93 2.88 -13.94
C GLY A 380 14.39 3.28 -13.73
N ALA A 381 15.34 2.52 -14.29
CA ALA A 381 16.76 2.84 -14.22
C ALA A 381 17.10 4.15 -14.94
N ILE A 382 16.50 4.40 -16.11
CA ILE A 382 16.63 5.64 -16.87
C ILE A 382 16.00 6.81 -16.09
N ALA A 383 14.79 6.64 -15.55
CA ALA A 383 14.11 7.66 -14.76
C ALA A 383 14.91 8.04 -13.50
N GLY A 384 15.66 7.10 -12.92
CA GLY A 384 16.62 7.35 -11.84
C GLY A 384 17.72 8.37 -12.16
N ARG A 385 17.98 8.66 -13.44
CA ARG A 385 18.94 9.70 -13.85
C ARG A 385 18.30 11.09 -13.91
N MET A 386 16.98 11.16 -14.01
CA MET A 386 16.23 12.42 -14.15
C MET A 386 15.89 13.00 -12.77
N ARG A 387 16.93 13.34 -12.00
CA ARG A 387 16.79 13.97 -10.68
C ARG A 387 16.00 15.27 -10.82
N GLY A 388 14.81 15.33 -10.21
CA GLY A 388 13.93 16.52 -10.22
C GLY A 388 12.70 16.42 -11.14
N ALA A 389 12.64 15.48 -12.08
CA ALA A 389 11.47 15.31 -12.96
C ALA A 389 10.26 14.64 -12.25
N GLY A 390 10.43 14.20 -11.00
CA GLY A 390 9.44 13.46 -10.24
C GLY A 390 9.16 12.06 -10.82
N LEU A 391 8.07 11.44 -10.38
CA LEU A 391 7.64 10.11 -10.84
C LEU A 391 6.81 10.16 -12.14
N ALA A 392 6.29 11.33 -12.50
CA ALA A 392 5.38 11.49 -13.63
C ALA A 392 5.87 10.87 -14.96
N PRO A 393 7.11 11.12 -15.44
CA PRO A 393 7.55 10.57 -16.73
C PRO A 393 7.61 9.04 -16.72
N TYR A 394 8.02 8.44 -15.60
CA TYR A 394 8.02 6.99 -15.44
C TYR A 394 6.59 6.44 -15.42
N LEU A 395 5.69 7.05 -14.64
CA LEU A 395 4.31 6.56 -14.48
C LEU A 395 3.54 6.56 -15.80
N VAL A 396 3.77 7.54 -16.68
CA VAL A 396 3.16 7.57 -18.02
C VAL A 396 3.65 6.39 -18.86
N VAL A 397 4.96 6.17 -18.94
CA VAL A 397 5.53 5.03 -19.69
C VAL A 397 5.05 3.71 -19.12
N ALA A 398 5.05 3.57 -17.79
CA ALA A 398 4.61 2.37 -17.11
C ALA A 398 3.13 2.07 -17.34
N ALA A 399 2.27 3.10 -17.28
CA ALA A 399 0.85 2.98 -17.56
C ALA A 399 0.57 2.57 -19.01
N LEU A 400 1.31 3.13 -19.98
CA LEU A 400 1.18 2.75 -21.39
C LEU A 400 1.66 1.32 -21.65
N ALA A 401 2.81 0.93 -21.09
CA ALA A 401 3.34 -0.43 -21.23
C ALA A 401 2.41 -1.46 -20.59
N TRP A 402 1.89 -1.18 -19.40
CA TRP A 402 0.90 -2.01 -18.73
C TRP A 402 -0.42 -2.10 -19.50
N ALA A 403 -0.93 -0.97 -20.00
CA ALA A 403 -2.15 -0.96 -20.83
C ALA A 403 -1.96 -1.73 -22.15
N GLY A 404 -0.79 -1.63 -22.78
CA GLY A 404 -0.46 -2.35 -24.01
C GLY A 404 -0.42 -3.87 -23.79
N LEU A 405 0.24 -4.33 -22.72
CA LEU A 405 0.27 -5.75 -22.34
C LEU A 405 -1.14 -6.30 -22.13
N THR A 406 -1.92 -5.60 -21.32
CA THR A 406 -3.26 -6.05 -20.93
C THR A 406 -4.22 -6.05 -22.11
N TRP A 407 -4.13 -5.07 -23.01
CA TRP A 407 -4.84 -5.09 -24.28
C TRP A 407 -4.43 -6.28 -25.16
N GLY A 408 -3.13 -6.52 -25.32
CA GLY A 408 -2.63 -7.64 -26.13
C GLY A 408 -3.10 -9.01 -25.62
N MET A 409 -3.14 -9.21 -24.30
CA MET A 409 -3.65 -10.45 -23.70
C MET A 409 -5.17 -10.59 -23.82
N LEU A 410 -5.93 -9.49 -23.85
CA LEU A 410 -7.37 -9.53 -24.10
C LEU A 410 -7.70 -9.86 -25.55
N THR A 411 -6.94 -9.33 -26.51
CA THR A 411 -7.20 -9.54 -27.95
C THR A 411 -6.58 -10.83 -28.50
N GLY A 412 -5.51 -11.32 -27.88
CA GLY A 412 -4.80 -12.54 -28.29
C GLY A 412 -5.46 -13.86 -27.85
N GLY A 413 -6.50 -13.82 -27.02
CA GLY A 413 -7.28 -15.00 -26.59
C GLY A 413 -8.36 -15.44 -27.58
N VAL A 414 -8.45 -14.82 -28.76
CA VAL A 414 -9.34 -15.22 -29.86
C VAL A 414 -8.46 -15.75 -31.00
N SER A 415 -8.00 -16.99 -30.87
CA SER A 415 -7.48 -17.78 -31.99
C SER A 415 -7.70 -19.24 -31.72
#